data_AF-D7CN54-F1
#
_entry.id   AF-D7CN54-F1
#
_cell.length_a   1.000
_cell.length_b   1.000
_cell.length_c   1.000
_cell.angle_alpha   90.00
_cell.angle_beta   90.00
_cell.angle_gamma   90.00
#
_symmetry.space_group_name_H-M   'P 1'
#
loop_
_entity.id
_entity.type
_entity.pdbx_description
1 polymer ?
#
loop_
_entity_poly.entity_id
_entity_poly.type
_entity_poly.pdbx_seq_one_letter_code
_entity_poly.pdbx_strand_id
1 'polypeptide(L)'
;MNRNYEEKLLCSLRYPLHSLCISPDRRSVAFVAGGSGRETVMLNQRELKTTEKVISGSLVFSPDSQRTAFVVRRGDGQAVVVDGKEKKVYQGILENSLVFSPDSRRLAFAAQADEGQFIVVDGKARKYYEGILQGSLVFSPDSKKIAYAAAVDEEWRLVVDGREKLVCDGVAMGTVLFSPNSARIACAAQFDNKWSVWVDGRSQSLYNAIGGSSLVFSPDSQHLAYAALIGSKRVMLDGRYAPWPGNKQLVVLDGVEQKYYDAVAGDSLTFSPDSQHLAYAAQEGFEIVTVVDGAEIGRYQGIGGETMVFSADSRHLAFAVKKQDKWLVILDGKEGPAYDGILRGSLIFSPDSKHLAYAAQKGEKIVIVVDHDEIAGYDAVTGESLVFSPDSSHLVWAAQDGHRQYVAVDGAPGPEYAVGFTTKGRGIVFDSPTRFRYLAIKDKTHVCLIEESLP
;
A
#
# COMPACT_ATOMS: atom_id res chain seq x y z
N MET A 1 0.72 -27.77 25.57
CA MET A 1 1.82 -27.70 24.60
C MET A 1 2.58 -26.43 24.90
N ASN A 2 3.80 -26.53 25.44
CA ASN A 2 4.54 -25.35 25.87
C ASN A 2 5.13 -24.65 24.64
N ARG A 3 4.52 -23.54 24.23
CA ARG A 3 5.13 -22.59 23.30
C ARG A 3 6.38 -22.02 23.96
N ASN A 4 7.48 -21.97 23.23
CA ASN A 4 8.66 -21.27 23.68
C ASN A 4 8.68 -19.88 23.04
N TYR A 5 9.06 -18.86 23.80
CA TYR A 5 9.18 -17.50 23.28
C TYR A 5 10.41 -16.81 23.83
N GLU A 6 11.01 -15.95 23.00
CA GLU A 6 12.12 -15.07 23.35
C GLU A 6 11.67 -13.61 23.24
N GLU A 7 12.00 -12.81 24.25
CA GLU A 7 11.74 -11.37 24.29
C GLU A 7 13.06 -10.61 24.16
N LYS A 8 13.16 -9.74 23.15
CA LYS A 8 14.31 -8.85 22.94
C LYS A 8 13.90 -7.39 22.97
N LEU A 9 14.38 -6.65 23.97
CA LEU A 9 14.17 -5.21 24.06
C LEU A 9 14.87 -4.47 22.90
N LEU A 10 14.10 -3.79 22.04
CA LEU A 10 14.64 -2.97 20.95
C LEU A 10 14.90 -1.54 21.39
N CYS A 11 13.97 -0.90 22.09
CA CYS A 11 14.17 0.44 22.64
C CYS A 11 13.23 0.76 23.80
N SER A 12 13.66 1.69 24.64
CA SER A 12 12.80 2.37 25.62
C SER A 12 12.39 3.72 25.04
N LEU A 13 11.09 3.91 24.84
CA LEU A 13 10.48 5.14 24.39
C LEU A 13 10.58 6.18 25.51
N ARG A 14 11.31 7.28 25.25
CA ARG A 14 11.36 8.45 26.15
C ARG A 14 10.50 9.56 25.54
N TYR A 15 9.57 10.08 26.33
CA TYR A 15 8.62 11.10 25.88
C TYR A 15 9.23 12.51 25.89
N PRO A 16 8.80 13.39 24.97
CA PRO A 16 7.84 13.14 23.88
C PRO A 16 8.47 12.48 22.64
N LEU A 17 7.74 11.54 22.05
CA LEU A 17 8.05 10.96 20.73
C LEU A 17 7.45 11.81 19.63
N HIS A 18 8.23 12.10 18.58
CA HIS A 18 7.74 12.88 17.44
C HIS A 18 7.51 12.06 16.17
N SER A 19 8.29 10.99 15.97
CA SER A 19 8.18 10.12 14.80
C SER A 19 8.69 8.74 15.16
N LEU A 20 8.04 7.71 14.62
CA LEU A 20 8.39 6.29 14.77
C LEU A 20 8.32 5.64 13.39
N CYS A 21 9.33 4.87 13.03
CA CYS A 21 9.38 4.10 11.80
C CYS A 21 9.87 2.69 12.12
N ILE A 22 9.20 1.68 11.56
CA ILE A 22 9.55 0.29 11.74
C ILE A 22 10.17 -0.20 10.44
N SER A 23 11.34 -0.82 10.55
CA SER A 23 12.00 -1.50 9.43
C SER A 23 11.07 -2.51 8.73
N PRO A 24 11.20 -2.69 7.40
CA PRO A 24 10.44 -3.69 6.66
C PRO A 24 10.50 -5.10 7.27
N ASP A 25 11.67 -5.51 7.74
CA ASP A 25 11.88 -6.83 8.37
C ASP A 25 11.33 -6.94 9.79
N ARG A 26 10.82 -5.85 10.39
CA ARG A 26 10.29 -5.80 11.76
C ARG A 26 11.31 -6.08 12.87
N ARG A 27 12.62 -6.01 12.62
CA ARG A 27 13.66 -6.23 13.64
C ARG A 27 14.16 -4.95 14.28
N SER A 28 13.97 -3.84 13.59
CA SER A 28 14.51 -2.55 13.99
C SER A 28 13.44 -1.45 14.00
N VAL A 29 13.59 -0.55 14.95
CA VAL A 29 12.72 0.60 15.15
C VAL A 29 13.60 1.85 15.14
N ALA A 30 13.28 2.79 14.27
CA ALA A 30 13.89 4.11 14.27
C ALA A 30 12.89 5.14 14.76
N PHE A 31 13.32 6.08 15.60
CA PHE A 31 12.44 7.12 16.13
C PHE A 31 13.19 8.41 16.40
N VAL A 32 12.43 9.51 16.47
CA VAL A 32 12.95 10.83 16.84
C VAL A 32 12.56 11.12 18.27
N ALA A 33 13.57 11.22 19.14
CA ALA A 33 13.42 11.63 20.53
C ALA A 33 13.65 13.14 20.65
N GLY A 34 12.71 13.85 21.29
CA GLY A 34 12.82 15.27 21.56
C GLY A 34 13.57 15.57 22.86
N GLY A 35 14.44 16.59 22.84
CA GLY A 35 15.11 17.17 24.01
C GLY A 35 15.10 18.71 23.98
N SER A 36 15.72 19.35 24.98
CA SER A 36 15.76 20.82 25.14
C SER A 36 16.53 21.51 23.99
N GLY A 37 15.81 21.80 22.90
CA GLY A 37 16.31 22.47 21.69
C GLY A 37 17.08 21.58 20.71
N ARG A 38 17.11 20.26 20.92
CA ARG A 38 17.73 19.28 20.02
C ARG A 38 16.87 18.04 19.88
N GLU A 39 16.94 17.43 18.71
CA GLU A 39 16.28 16.17 18.37
C GLU A 39 17.34 15.12 18.04
N THR A 40 17.14 13.92 18.56
CA THR A 40 18.04 12.79 18.35
C THR A 40 17.31 11.69 17.61
N VAL A 41 17.85 11.28 16.47
CA VAL A 41 17.38 10.10 15.75
C VAL A 41 18.04 8.87 16.35
N MET A 42 17.21 7.98 16.87
CA MET A 42 17.60 6.71 17.46
C MET A 42 17.26 5.58 16.50
N LEU A 43 18.15 4.59 16.40
CA LEU A 43 17.89 3.29 15.78
C LEU A 43 18.06 2.23 16.87
N ASN A 44 16.96 1.61 17.27
CA ASN A 44 16.88 0.77 18.45
C ASN A 44 17.39 1.56 19.68
N GLN A 45 18.40 1.07 20.38
CA GLN A 45 19.03 1.75 21.51
C GLN A 45 20.23 2.64 21.12
N ARG A 46 20.55 2.71 19.83
CA ARG A 46 21.74 3.42 19.32
C ARG A 46 21.36 4.79 18.78
N GLU A 47 22.10 5.81 19.17
CA GLU A 47 22.03 7.13 18.54
C GLU A 47 22.62 7.07 17.11
N LEU A 48 21.84 7.53 16.13
CA LEU A 48 22.32 7.75 14.76
C LEU A 48 22.84 9.18 14.56
N LYS A 49 22.09 10.17 15.07
CA LYS A 49 22.43 11.60 14.90
C LYS A 49 21.63 12.46 15.86
N THR A 50 22.32 13.39 16.52
CA THR A 50 21.69 14.54 17.20
C THR A 50 21.78 15.80 16.32
N THR A 51 20.69 16.57 16.27
CA THR A 51 20.51 17.75 15.41
C THR A 51 19.60 18.77 16.10
N GLU A 52 19.54 20.00 15.57
CA GLU A 52 18.57 21.00 16.04
C GLU A 52 17.14 20.59 15.69
N LYS A 53 16.93 20.15 14.44
CA LYS A 53 15.61 19.73 13.94
C LYS A 53 15.73 18.64 12.88
N VAL A 54 14.86 17.64 13.00
CA VAL A 54 14.54 16.61 12.01
C VAL A 54 13.22 17.02 11.34
N ILE A 55 13.13 16.88 10.03
CA ILE A 55 11.87 17.11 9.31
C ILE A 55 10.94 15.94 9.62
N SER A 56 9.77 16.25 10.18
CA SER A 56 8.76 15.26 10.54
C SER A 56 8.36 14.42 9.32
N GLY A 57 8.13 13.12 9.51
CA GLY A 57 7.75 12.19 8.43
C GLY A 57 8.85 11.81 7.44
N SER A 58 10.06 12.41 7.53
CA SER A 58 11.14 12.13 6.57
C SER A 58 11.91 10.83 6.83
N LEU A 59 11.76 10.21 8.00
CA LEU A 59 12.53 9.03 8.39
C LEU A 59 12.05 7.77 7.67
N VAL A 60 12.92 7.18 6.85
CA VAL A 60 12.64 5.98 6.05
C VAL A 60 13.73 4.93 6.19
N PHE A 61 13.35 3.65 6.12
CA PHE A 61 14.25 2.51 5.96
C PHE A 61 14.40 2.14 4.48
N SER A 62 15.55 1.58 4.10
CA SER A 62 15.68 0.85 2.85
C SER A 62 14.84 -0.43 2.86
N PRO A 63 14.44 -0.96 1.68
CA PRO A 63 13.70 -2.22 1.58
C PRO A 63 14.31 -3.41 2.33
N ASP A 64 15.65 -3.53 2.31
CA ASP A 64 16.39 -4.58 3.01
C ASP A 64 16.54 -4.36 4.52
N SER A 65 15.97 -3.26 5.05
CA SER A 65 16.04 -2.86 6.47
C SER A 65 17.43 -2.48 6.99
N GLN A 66 18.45 -2.44 6.13
CA GLN A 66 19.84 -2.22 6.57
C GLN A 66 20.25 -0.75 6.61
N ARG A 67 19.51 0.13 5.92
CA ARG A 67 19.84 1.54 5.78
C ARG A 67 18.70 2.43 6.23
N THR A 68 19.06 3.65 6.61
CA THR A 68 18.13 4.70 7.04
C THR A 68 18.43 6.00 6.34
N ALA A 69 17.39 6.75 6.01
CA ALA A 69 17.51 8.12 5.53
C ALA A 69 16.49 9.03 6.22
N PHE A 70 16.87 10.29 6.46
CA PHE A 70 15.98 11.33 7.00
C PHE A 70 16.53 12.71 6.64
N VAL A 71 15.70 13.74 6.80
CA VAL A 71 16.07 15.14 6.51
C VAL A 71 16.24 15.92 7.81
N VAL A 72 17.28 16.74 7.89
CA VAL A 72 17.56 17.65 9.00
C VAL A 72 17.62 19.10 8.53
N ARG A 73 17.24 20.05 9.40
CA ARG A 73 17.41 21.50 9.13
C ARG A 73 18.83 21.95 9.45
N ARG A 74 19.40 22.83 8.62
CA ARG A 74 20.74 23.42 8.77
C ARG A 74 20.68 24.90 8.41
N GLY A 75 20.56 25.77 9.43
CA GLY A 75 20.25 27.18 9.22
C GLY A 75 18.98 27.31 8.38
N ASP A 76 19.07 28.03 7.27
CA ASP A 76 17.96 28.21 6.32
C ASP A 76 17.80 27.05 5.32
N GLY A 77 18.73 26.09 5.33
CA GLY A 77 18.74 24.95 4.42
C GLY A 77 18.35 23.63 5.08
N GLN A 78 18.43 22.56 4.28
CA GLN A 78 18.14 21.18 4.68
C GLN A 78 19.21 20.22 4.15
N ALA A 79 19.52 19.18 4.92
CA ALA A 79 20.45 18.13 4.51
C ALA A 79 19.83 16.75 4.68
N VAL A 80 20.12 15.85 3.74
CA VAL A 80 19.78 14.44 3.88
C VAL A 80 20.86 13.75 4.72
N VAL A 81 20.44 12.99 5.72
CA VAL A 81 21.32 12.11 6.50
C VAL A 81 21.06 10.68 6.05
N VAL A 82 22.12 9.95 5.70
CA VAL A 82 22.05 8.55 5.31
C VAL A 82 22.96 7.76 6.22
N ASP A 83 22.40 6.81 6.97
CA ASP A 83 23.14 5.94 7.91
C ASP A 83 23.95 6.77 8.93
N GLY A 84 23.33 7.82 9.47
CA GLY A 84 23.94 8.77 10.42
C GLY A 84 24.91 9.78 9.78
N LYS A 85 25.24 9.62 8.49
CA LYS A 85 26.16 10.50 7.76
C LYS A 85 25.41 11.56 6.98
N GLU A 86 25.62 12.79 7.39
CA GLU A 86 25.04 13.97 6.75
C GLU A 86 25.66 14.20 5.36
N LYS A 87 24.81 14.58 4.41
CA LYS A 87 25.19 14.89 3.02
C LYS A 87 25.20 16.41 2.80
N LYS A 88 25.33 16.82 1.53
CA LYS A 88 25.28 18.21 1.10
C LYS A 88 24.01 18.91 1.61
N VAL A 89 24.14 20.18 1.98
CA VAL A 89 23.02 21.07 2.32
C VAL A 89 22.43 21.65 1.03
N TYR A 90 21.11 21.66 0.96
CA TYR A 90 20.28 22.24 -0.10
C TYR A 90 19.38 23.32 0.48
N GLN A 91 18.82 24.21 -0.34
CA GLN A 91 17.87 25.22 0.18
C GLN A 91 16.62 24.56 0.77
N GLY A 92 16.15 23.49 0.14
CA GLY A 92 15.08 22.65 0.66
C GLY A 92 15.13 21.26 0.04
N ILE A 93 14.57 20.29 0.75
CA ILE A 93 14.28 18.94 0.25
C ILE A 93 12.77 18.83 0.16
N LEU A 94 12.27 18.38 -1.00
CA LEU A 94 10.82 18.23 -1.21
C LEU A 94 10.26 17.17 -0.27
N GLU A 95 9.12 17.46 0.35
CA GLU A 95 8.46 16.57 1.29
C GLU A 95 8.08 15.23 0.63
N ASN A 96 8.27 14.13 1.35
CA ASN A 96 7.99 12.75 0.90
C ASN A 96 8.74 12.33 -0.39
N SER A 97 9.90 12.93 -0.67
CA SER A 97 10.70 12.61 -1.87
C SER A 97 11.86 11.63 -1.64
N LEU A 98 12.20 11.28 -0.39
CA LEU A 98 13.26 10.30 -0.10
C LEU A 98 12.83 8.89 -0.52
N VAL A 99 13.47 8.33 -1.55
CA VAL A 99 13.15 7.00 -2.09
C VAL A 99 14.41 6.16 -2.22
N PHE A 100 14.47 5.02 -1.53
CA PHE A 100 15.47 3.99 -1.78
C PHE A 100 15.09 3.16 -3.02
N SER A 101 16.08 2.73 -3.79
CA SER A 101 15.83 1.72 -4.83
C SER A 101 15.40 0.38 -4.21
N PRO A 102 14.65 -0.45 -4.94
CA PRO A 102 14.24 -1.79 -4.47
C PRO A 102 15.41 -2.66 -3.96
N ASP A 103 16.58 -2.58 -4.59
CA ASP A 103 17.81 -3.28 -4.17
C ASP A 103 18.52 -2.64 -2.98
N SER A 104 17.95 -1.57 -2.40
CA SER A 104 18.44 -0.82 -1.23
C SER A 104 19.78 -0.10 -1.41
N ARG A 105 20.38 -0.15 -2.61
CA ARG A 105 21.72 0.40 -2.85
C ARG A 105 21.70 1.88 -3.16
N ARG A 106 20.64 2.38 -3.80
CA ARG A 106 20.54 3.75 -4.30
C ARG A 106 19.55 4.56 -3.49
N LEU A 107 19.78 5.86 -3.45
CA LEU A 107 18.85 6.82 -2.83
C LEU A 107 18.61 7.97 -3.80
N ALA A 108 17.33 8.31 -4.00
CA ALA A 108 16.91 9.48 -4.74
C ALA A 108 16.05 10.42 -3.88
N PHE A 109 16.10 11.71 -4.20
CA PHE A 109 15.23 12.73 -3.61
C PHE A 109 15.16 13.98 -4.48
N ALA A 110 14.14 14.81 -4.28
CA ALA A 110 14.02 16.10 -4.94
C ALA A 110 14.50 17.23 -4.00
N ALA A 111 15.24 18.18 -4.56
CA ALA A 111 15.83 19.30 -3.85
C ALA A 111 15.55 20.63 -4.58
N GLN A 112 15.62 21.73 -3.83
CA GLN A 112 15.45 23.10 -4.31
C GLN A 112 16.79 23.83 -4.38
N ALA A 113 16.96 24.63 -5.42
CA ALA A 113 17.99 25.67 -5.57
C ALA A 113 17.37 26.93 -6.22
N ASP A 114 18.19 27.98 -6.38
CA ASP A 114 17.78 29.23 -7.03
C ASP A 114 17.32 29.01 -8.47
N GLU A 115 17.95 28.06 -9.19
CA GLU A 115 17.61 27.75 -10.58
C GLU A 115 16.32 26.91 -10.73
N GLY A 116 15.73 26.46 -9.62
CA GLY A 116 14.54 25.59 -9.61
C GLY A 116 14.75 24.29 -8.83
N GLN A 117 13.90 23.30 -9.12
CA GLN A 117 13.94 21.98 -8.50
C GLN A 117 14.69 20.96 -9.36
N PHE A 118 15.32 20.00 -8.70
CA PHE A 118 16.06 18.93 -9.37
C PHE A 118 16.04 17.67 -8.51
N ILE A 119 16.26 16.53 -9.14
CA ILE A 119 16.48 15.29 -8.41
C ILE A 119 17.96 15.06 -8.13
N VAL A 120 18.26 14.51 -6.97
CA VAL A 120 19.57 13.99 -6.60
C VAL A 120 19.47 12.48 -6.60
N VAL A 121 20.37 11.81 -7.31
CA VAL A 121 20.48 10.35 -7.31
C VAL A 121 21.90 9.97 -6.94
N ASP A 122 22.07 9.23 -5.86
CA ASP A 122 23.38 8.79 -5.36
C ASP A 122 24.35 9.97 -5.12
N GLY A 123 23.80 11.09 -4.62
CA GLY A 123 24.54 12.33 -4.33
C GLY A 123 24.84 13.20 -5.55
N LYS A 124 24.41 12.82 -6.75
CA LYS A 124 24.60 13.58 -7.98
C LYS A 124 23.32 14.31 -8.38
N ALA A 125 23.39 15.62 -8.52
CA ALA A 125 22.31 16.43 -9.07
C ALA A 125 22.07 16.09 -10.54
N ARG A 126 20.80 16.09 -10.95
CA ARG A 126 20.37 15.96 -12.35
C ARG A 126 19.97 17.33 -12.91
N LYS A 127 19.36 17.33 -14.10
CA LYS A 127 18.83 18.52 -14.76
C LYS A 127 17.86 19.28 -13.83
N TYR A 128 17.90 20.60 -13.92
CA TYR A 128 17.00 21.52 -13.23
C TYR A 128 15.70 21.71 -14.01
N TYR A 129 14.61 21.87 -13.27
CA TYR A 129 13.25 22.06 -13.73
C TYR A 129 12.58 23.13 -12.86
N GLU A 130 11.52 23.75 -13.36
CA GLU A 130 10.76 24.74 -12.58
C GLU A 130 10.13 24.12 -11.34
N GLY A 131 9.67 22.87 -11.47
CA GLY A 131 9.11 22.08 -10.39
C GLY A 131 9.21 20.59 -10.65
N ILE A 132 9.21 19.80 -9.57
CA ILE A 132 9.11 18.34 -9.59
C ILE A 132 7.79 17.96 -8.93
N LEU A 133 7.01 17.09 -9.57
CA LEU A 133 5.73 16.66 -9.03
C LEU A 133 5.97 15.85 -7.75
N GLN A 134 5.39 16.30 -6.65
CA GLN A 134 5.48 15.61 -5.37
C GLN A 134 4.98 14.17 -5.50
N GLY A 135 5.72 13.22 -4.92
CA GLY A 135 5.38 11.79 -4.95
C GLY A 135 5.55 11.09 -6.31
N SER A 136 6.10 11.75 -7.34
CA SER A 136 6.30 11.13 -8.67
C SER A 136 7.60 10.35 -8.83
N LEU A 137 8.56 10.48 -7.90
CA LEU A 137 9.86 9.82 -7.98
C LEU A 137 9.71 8.31 -7.73
N VAL A 138 10.02 7.50 -8.74
CA VAL A 138 9.94 6.04 -8.66
C VAL A 138 11.15 5.37 -9.30
N PHE A 139 11.76 4.42 -8.59
CA PHE A 139 12.74 3.51 -9.18
C PHE A 139 12.02 2.37 -9.91
N SER A 140 12.59 1.89 -11.02
CA SER A 140 12.14 0.63 -11.60
C SER A 140 12.33 -0.53 -10.61
N PRO A 141 11.50 -1.58 -10.65
CA PRO A 141 11.65 -2.76 -9.79
C PRO A 141 13.06 -3.38 -9.80
N ASP A 142 13.74 -3.36 -10.95
CA ASP A 142 15.12 -3.83 -11.10
C ASP A 142 16.20 -2.83 -10.61
N SER A 143 15.78 -1.71 -10.02
CA SER A 143 16.61 -0.64 -9.44
C SER A 143 17.48 0.14 -10.41
N LYS A 144 17.38 -0.09 -11.72
CA LYS A 144 18.27 0.52 -12.72
C LYS A 144 17.81 1.90 -13.16
N LYS A 145 16.51 2.08 -13.36
CA LYS A 145 15.93 3.32 -13.89
C LYS A 145 15.28 4.14 -12.79
N ILE A 146 15.19 5.45 -12.99
CA ILE A 146 14.35 6.35 -12.20
C ILE A 146 13.43 7.15 -13.11
N ALA A 147 12.17 7.29 -12.71
CA ALA A 147 11.19 8.13 -13.36
C ALA A 147 10.63 9.18 -12.40
N TYR A 148 10.22 10.32 -12.95
CA TYR A 148 9.57 11.42 -12.23
C TYR A 148 8.88 12.36 -13.21
N ALA A 149 7.93 13.17 -12.73
CA ALA A 149 7.30 14.22 -13.51
C ALA A 149 7.88 15.60 -13.14
N ALA A 150 8.13 16.44 -14.14
CA ALA A 150 8.78 17.73 -13.97
C ALA A 150 8.16 18.81 -14.86
N ALA A 151 8.09 20.05 -14.36
CA ALA A 151 7.54 21.19 -15.08
C ALA A 151 8.63 21.97 -15.84
N VAL A 152 8.35 22.37 -17.09
CA VAL A 152 9.11 23.36 -17.86
C VAL A 152 8.14 24.09 -18.79
N ASP A 153 8.21 25.41 -18.84
CA ASP A 153 7.42 26.28 -19.72
C ASP A 153 5.91 25.99 -19.64
N GLU A 154 5.35 25.96 -18.43
CA GLU A 154 3.92 25.66 -18.13
C GLU A 154 3.45 24.23 -18.47
N GLU A 155 4.32 23.40 -19.07
CA GLU A 155 4.03 22.01 -19.41
C GLU A 155 4.74 21.03 -18.46
N TRP A 156 4.15 19.86 -18.29
CA TRP A 156 4.74 18.74 -17.57
C TRP A 156 5.43 17.75 -18.49
N ARG A 157 6.51 17.16 -17.99
CA ARG A 157 7.27 16.11 -18.67
C ARG A 157 7.41 14.89 -17.80
N LEU A 158 7.17 13.72 -18.39
CA LEU A 158 7.63 12.46 -17.80
C LEU A 158 9.11 12.29 -18.15
N VAL A 159 9.97 12.23 -17.13
CA VAL A 159 11.41 12.04 -17.29
C VAL A 159 11.79 10.64 -16.85
N VAL A 160 12.55 9.92 -17.68
CA VAL A 160 13.10 8.60 -17.36
C VAL A 160 14.61 8.63 -17.60
N ASP A 161 15.40 8.43 -16.54
CA ASP A 161 16.86 8.51 -16.56
C ASP A 161 17.40 9.80 -17.22
N GLY A 162 16.76 10.92 -16.93
CA GLY A 162 17.12 12.24 -17.46
C GLY A 162 16.70 12.49 -18.92
N ARG A 163 15.97 11.55 -19.55
CA ARG A 163 15.37 11.73 -20.87
C ARG A 163 13.89 12.05 -20.74
N GLU A 164 13.47 13.14 -21.34
CA GLU A 164 12.06 13.53 -21.43
C GLU A 164 11.35 12.59 -22.43
N LYS A 165 10.32 11.89 -21.96
CA LYS A 165 9.60 10.84 -22.70
C LYS A 165 8.22 11.28 -23.18
N LEU A 166 7.62 12.22 -22.46
CA LEU A 166 6.30 12.76 -22.71
C LEU A 166 6.31 14.25 -22.37
N VAL A 167 5.58 15.04 -23.15
CA VAL A 167 5.21 16.43 -22.86
C VAL A 167 3.68 16.47 -22.81
N CYS A 168 3.10 17.10 -21.80
CA CYS A 168 1.67 17.13 -21.55
C CYS A 168 1.31 18.31 -20.63
N ASP A 169 0.04 18.70 -20.58
CA ASP A 169 -0.44 19.80 -19.74
C ASP A 169 -0.40 19.46 -18.24
N GLY A 170 -0.34 18.18 -17.90
CA GLY A 170 -0.39 17.71 -16.52
C GLY A 170 -0.09 16.22 -16.39
N VAL A 171 0.45 15.81 -15.24
CA VAL A 171 0.60 14.40 -14.86
C VAL A 171 -0.17 14.17 -13.56
N ALA A 172 -1.01 13.14 -13.52
CA ALA A 172 -1.78 12.85 -12.32
C ALA A 172 -0.86 12.31 -11.21
N MET A 173 -0.98 12.89 -10.01
CA MET A 173 -0.23 12.47 -8.84
C MET A 173 -0.44 10.97 -8.55
N GLY A 174 0.66 10.26 -8.26
CA GLY A 174 0.63 8.83 -7.94
C GLY A 174 0.49 7.87 -9.13
N THR A 175 0.45 8.37 -10.37
CA THR A 175 0.23 7.51 -11.56
C THR A 175 1.50 7.14 -12.31
N VAL A 176 2.67 7.67 -11.95
CA VAL A 176 3.93 7.28 -12.61
C VAL A 176 4.38 5.93 -12.06
N LEU A 177 4.31 4.87 -12.88
CA LEU A 177 4.69 3.51 -12.47
C LEU A 177 5.43 2.73 -13.56
N PHE A 178 6.37 1.89 -13.12
CA PHE A 178 6.98 0.86 -13.96
C PHE A 178 6.18 -0.44 -13.87
N SER A 179 6.18 -1.23 -14.93
CA SER A 179 5.67 -2.61 -14.87
C SER A 179 6.56 -3.48 -13.94
N PRO A 180 6.03 -4.58 -13.36
CA PRO A 180 6.79 -5.46 -12.46
C PRO A 180 8.15 -5.93 -13.02
N ASN A 181 8.24 -6.21 -14.31
CA ASN A 181 9.48 -6.62 -14.98
C ASN A 181 10.40 -5.44 -15.38
N SER A 182 10.08 -4.20 -15.00
CA SER A 182 10.85 -2.96 -15.29
C SER A 182 10.95 -2.57 -16.78
N ALA A 183 10.25 -3.28 -17.66
CA ALA A 183 10.33 -3.05 -19.10
C ALA A 183 9.48 -1.86 -19.55
N ARG A 184 8.31 -1.68 -18.93
CA ARG A 184 7.30 -0.70 -19.33
C ARG A 184 7.16 0.42 -18.31
N ILE A 185 6.65 1.56 -18.75
CA ILE A 185 6.30 2.70 -17.90
C ILE A 185 4.97 3.30 -18.34
N ALA A 186 4.15 3.67 -17.36
CA ALA A 186 2.87 4.34 -17.60
C ALA A 186 2.69 5.56 -16.70
N CYS A 187 1.85 6.50 -17.15
CA CYS A 187 1.27 7.55 -16.32
C CYS A 187 -0.08 8.01 -16.88
N ALA A 188 -0.91 8.64 -16.05
CA ALA A 188 -2.04 9.41 -16.55
C ALA A 188 -1.58 10.84 -16.81
N ALA A 189 -1.78 11.30 -18.05
CA ALA A 189 -1.35 12.58 -18.55
C ALA A 189 -2.52 13.37 -19.13
N GLN A 190 -2.47 14.69 -18.99
CA GLN A 190 -3.49 15.61 -19.47
C GLN A 190 -3.07 16.25 -20.80
N PHE A 191 -3.99 16.30 -21.75
CA PHE A 191 -3.85 16.94 -23.06
C PHE A 191 -5.15 17.68 -23.40
N ASP A 192 -5.09 18.97 -23.68
CA ASP A 192 -6.23 19.82 -24.04
C ASP A 192 -7.43 19.64 -23.09
N ASN A 193 -7.19 19.69 -21.78
CA ASN A 193 -8.18 19.48 -20.71
C ASN A 193 -8.80 18.06 -20.63
N LYS A 194 -8.25 17.08 -21.34
CA LYS A 194 -8.64 15.66 -21.25
C LYS A 194 -7.50 14.82 -20.71
N TRP A 195 -7.83 13.71 -20.05
CA TRP A 195 -6.85 12.77 -19.52
C TRP A 195 -6.72 11.55 -20.42
N SER A 196 -5.50 11.08 -20.61
CA SER A 196 -5.18 9.81 -21.27
C SER A 196 -4.17 9.05 -20.43
N VAL A 197 -4.23 7.72 -20.49
CA VAL A 197 -3.12 6.90 -19.98
C VAL A 197 -2.08 6.78 -21.09
N TRP A 198 -0.87 7.26 -20.78
CA TRP A 198 0.29 7.10 -21.64
C TRP A 198 1.07 5.86 -21.20
N VAL A 199 1.44 5.01 -22.17
CA VAL A 199 2.23 3.79 -21.94
C VAL A 199 3.26 3.65 -23.05
N ASP A 200 4.54 3.54 -22.69
CA ASP A 200 5.64 3.23 -23.61
C ASP A 200 5.66 4.07 -24.91
N GLY A 201 5.36 5.37 -24.81
CA GLY A 201 5.37 6.29 -25.95
C GLY A 201 4.02 6.45 -26.66
N ARG A 202 2.95 5.83 -26.17
CA ARG A 202 1.62 5.89 -26.79
C ARG A 202 0.57 6.36 -25.79
N SER A 203 -0.15 7.41 -26.15
CA SER A 203 -1.37 7.82 -25.45
C SER A 203 -2.54 6.95 -25.89
N GLN A 204 -3.37 6.53 -24.93
CA GLN A 204 -4.62 5.83 -25.19
C GLN A 204 -5.78 6.83 -25.41
N SER A 205 -7.02 6.34 -25.38
CA SER A 205 -8.24 7.16 -25.49
C SER A 205 -8.26 8.33 -24.49
N LEU A 206 -9.00 9.39 -24.85
CA LEU A 206 -9.17 10.60 -24.05
C LEU A 206 -10.44 10.53 -23.20
N TYR A 207 -10.29 10.87 -21.92
CA TYR A 207 -11.29 10.80 -20.87
C TYR A 207 -11.40 12.14 -20.12
N ASN A 208 -12.46 12.35 -19.36
CA ASN A 208 -12.61 13.52 -18.51
C ASN A 208 -11.76 13.45 -17.24
N ALA A 209 -11.51 12.24 -16.75
CA ALA A 209 -10.57 11.97 -15.66
C ALA A 209 -10.12 10.50 -15.70
N ILE A 210 -8.99 10.22 -15.05
CA ILE A 210 -8.50 8.87 -14.78
C ILE A 210 -8.41 8.70 -13.26
N GLY A 211 -8.83 7.54 -12.74
CA GLY A 211 -8.71 7.25 -11.31
C GLY A 211 -7.23 7.14 -10.91
N GLY A 212 -6.74 8.09 -10.11
CA GLY A 212 -5.31 8.21 -9.77
C GLY A 212 -4.69 6.98 -9.10
N SER A 213 -5.48 6.16 -8.39
CA SER A 213 -5.04 4.92 -7.75
C SER A 213 -5.39 3.66 -8.53
N SER A 214 -5.97 3.78 -9.72
CA SER A 214 -6.53 2.63 -10.47
C SER A 214 -5.60 2.03 -11.51
N LEU A 215 -4.49 2.70 -11.87
CA LEU A 215 -3.55 2.19 -12.86
C LEU A 215 -2.78 1.01 -12.27
N VAL A 216 -3.01 -0.18 -12.81
CA VAL A 216 -2.40 -1.42 -12.33
C VAL A 216 -1.89 -2.27 -13.50
N PHE A 217 -0.60 -2.60 -13.48
CA PHE A 217 -0.04 -3.62 -14.35
C PHE A 217 -0.37 -5.01 -13.78
N SER A 218 -0.66 -5.97 -14.66
CA SER A 218 -0.70 -7.38 -14.27
C SER A 218 0.67 -7.85 -13.75
N PRO A 219 0.72 -8.88 -12.88
CA PRO A 219 1.97 -9.44 -12.37
C PRO A 219 3.02 -9.79 -13.44
N ASP A 220 2.57 -10.31 -14.59
CA ASP A 220 3.43 -10.67 -15.72
C ASP A 220 3.86 -9.48 -16.59
N SER A 221 3.40 -8.26 -16.24
CA SER A 221 3.68 -6.99 -16.93
C SER A 221 3.07 -6.82 -18.33
N GLN A 222 2.22 -7.75 -18.77
CA GLN A 222 1.65 -7.70 -20.12
C GLN A 222 0.39 -6.82 -20.19
N HIS A 223 -0.43 -6.86 -19.15
CA HIS A 223 -1.71 -6.17 -19.12
C HIS A 223 -1.65 -4.90 -18.27
N LEU A 224 -2.42 -3.88 -18.65
CA LEU A 224 -2.64 -2.67 -17.86
C LEU A 224 -4.14 -2.39 -17.77
N ALA A 225 -4.63 -2.26 -16.54
CA ALA A 225 -6.01 -1.85 -16.26
C ALA A 225 -6.05 -0.49 -15.56
N TYR A 226 -7.12 0.27 -15.80
CA TYR A 226 -7.42 1.52 -15.07
C TYR A 226 -8.89 1.88 -15.14
N ALA A 227 -9.35 2.68 -14.18
CA ALA A 227 -10.67 3.27 -14.18
C ALA A 227 -10.64 4.66 -14.82
N ALA A 228 -11.63 4.96 -15.67
CA ALA A 228 -11.75 6.23 -16.35
C ALA A 228 -13.15 6.83 -16.20
N LEU A 229 -13.23 8.16 -16.26
CA LEU A 229 -14.48 8.92 -16.28
C LEU A 229 -14.68 9.48 -17.70
N ILE A 230 -15.77 9.11 -18.36
CA ILE A 230 -16.07 9.60 -19.72
C ILE A 230 -16.91 10.89 -19.69
N GLY A 231 -17.56 11.19 -18.56
CA GLY A 231 -18.46 12.33 -18.40
C GLY A 231 -19.65 12.30 -19.36
N SER A 232 -20.19 13.48 -19.70
CA SER A 232 -21.42 13.69 -20.49
C SER A 232 -21.36 13.27 -21.97
N LYS A 233 -20.58 12.25 -22.36
CA LYS A 233 -20.81 11.65 -23.69
C LYS A 233 -22.20 11.00 -23.67
N ARG A 234 -22.96 11.14 -24.76
CA ARG A 234 -24.15 10.31 -24.98
C ARG A 234 -23.67 8.86 -25.06
N VAL A 235 -23.81 8.12 -23.96
CA VAL A 235 -23.45 6.71 -23.90
C VAL A 235 -24.47 5.94 -24.72
N MET A 236 -24.01 5.13 -25.66
CA MET A 236 -24.85 4.19 -26.38
C MET A 236 -24.90 2.89 -25.56
N LEU A 237 -26.06 2.59 -24.99
CA LEU A 237 -26.35 1.37 -24.24
C LEU A 237 -27.31 0.53 -25.10
N ASP A 238 -26.92 -0.69 -25.45
CA ASP A 238 -27.75 -1.64 -26.22
C ASP A 238 -28.36 -1.05 -27.51
N GLY A 239 -27.57 -0.28 -28.27
CA GLY A 239 -28.01 0.36 -29.51
C GLY A 239 -28.92 1.58 -29.33
N ARG A 240 -29.05 2.11 -28.11
CA ARG A 240 -29.83 3.33 -27.80
C ARG A 240 -29.00 4.32 -27.01
N TYR A 241 -29.18 5.63 -27.25
CA TYR A 241 -28.56 6.65 -26.41
C TYR A 241 -29.25 6.71 -25.04
N ALA A 242 -28.45 6.72 -23.97
CA ALA A 242 -28.97 6.92 -22.61
C ALA A 242 -29.77 8.24 -22.52
N PRO A 243 -30.95 8.24 -21.86
CA PRO A 243 -31.86 9.39 -21.85
C PRO A 243 -31.35 10.61 -21.07
N TRP A 244 -30.28 10.48 -20.28
CA TRP A 244 -29.66 11.58 -19.53
C TRP A 244 -28.13 11.54 -19.66
N PRO A 245 -27.44 12.69 -19.73
CA PRO A 245 -25.98 12.77 -19.67
C PRO A 245 -25.51 12.48 -18.22
N GLY A 246 -25.47 11.21 -17.85
CA GLY A 246 -24.86 10.77 -16.59
C GLY A 246 -23.34 10.72 -16.71
N ASN A 247 -22.62 11.13 -15.66
CA ASN A 247 -21.19 10.89 -15.53
C ASN A 247 -20.96 9.39 -15.37
N LYS A 248 -20.66 8.69 -16.46
CA LYS A 248 -20.33 7.26 -16.43
C LYS A 248 -18.82 7.04 -16.28
N GLN A 249 -18.49 6.00 -15.52
CA GLN A 249 -17.16 5.46 -15.39
C GLN A 249 -17.07 4.07 -16.04
N LEU A 250 -15.87 3.62 -16.33
CA LEU A 250 -15.58 2.30 -16.86
C LEU A 250 -14.19 1.85 -16.43
N VAL A 251 -13.96 0.55 -16.55
CA VAL A 251 -12.62 -0.02 -16.59
C VAL A 251 -12.14 -0.05 -18.04
N VAL A 252 -10.87 0.24 -18.25
CA VAL A 252 -10.17 0.05 -19.52
C VAL A 252 -9.09 -1.01 -19.28
N LEU A 253 -9.12 -2.08 -20.05
CA LEU A 253 -8.13 -3.16 -20.01
C LEU A 253 -7.40 -3.18 -21.35
N ASP A 254 -6.10 -2.90 -21.34
CA ASP A 254 -5.25 -2.84 -22.55
C ASP A 254 -5.79 -1.94 -23.67
N GLY A 255 -6.38 -0.81 -23.27
CA GLY A 255 -7.00 0.14 -24.20
C GLY A 255 -8.40 -0.25 -24.68
N VAL A 256 -8.94 -1.39 -24.24
CA VAL A 256 -10.31 -1.82 -24.52
C VAL A 256 -11.23 -1.34 -23.41
N GLU A 257 -12.17 -0.47 -23.78
CA GLU A 257 -13.24 0.02 -22.91
C GLU A 257 -14.20 -1.12 -22.54
N GLN A 258 -14.41 -1.33 -21.23
CA GLN A 258 -15.38 -2.29 -20.70
C GLN A 258 -16.77 -1.66 -20.52
N LYS A 259 -17.71 -2.40 -19.91
CA LYS A 259 -19.06 -1.91 -19.61
C LYS A 259 -19.02 -0.60 -18.80
N TYR A 260 -19.97 0.29 -19.08
CA TYR A 260 -20.17 1.56 -18.39
C TYR A 260 -20.99 1.40 -17.10
N TYR A 261 -20.54 2.05 -16.03
CA TYR A 261 -21.15 2.06 -14.71
C TYR A 261 -21.33 3.50 -14.20
N ASP A 262 -22.16 3.70 -13.18
CA ASP A 262 -22.29 5.02 -12.53
C ASP A 262 -21.02 5.42 -11.79
N ALA A 263 -20.32 4.45 -11.20
CA ALA A 263 -18.98 4.60 -10.64
C ALA A 263 -18.20 3.29 -10.71
N VAL A 264 -16.87 3.36 -10.64
CA VAL A 264 -15.97 2.21 -10.50
C VAL A 264 -15.16 2.43 -9.23
N ALA A 265 -15.09 1.43 -8.36
CA ALA A 265 -14.21 1.45 -7.20
C ALA A 265 -12.77 1.22 -7.69
N GLY A 266 -12.04 2.29 -8.00
CA GLY A 266 -10.72 2.22 -8.63
C GLY A 266 -9.66 1.46 -7.82
N ASP A 267 -9.83 1.36 -6.50
CA ASP A 267 -9.02 0.60 -5.55
C ASP A 267 -9.36 -0.90 -5.50
N SER A 268 -10.41 -1.33 -6.19
CA SER A 268 -10.83 -2.74 -6.27
C SER A 268 -10.28 -3.50 -7.48
N LEU A 269 -9.60 -2.83 -8.42
CA LEU A 269 -9.04 -3.48 -9.60
C LEU A 269 -7.90 -4.42 -9.18
N THR A 270 -8.15 -5.72 -9.28
CA THR A 270 -7.20 -6.76 -8.85
C THR A 270 -6.99 -7.76 -9.97
N PHE A 271 -5.74 -7.90 -10.43
CA PHE A 271 -5.34 -9.02 -11.27
C PHE A 271 -5.10 -10.28 -10.42
N SER A 272 -5.45 -11.45 -10.95
CA SER A 272 -4.98 -12.71 -10.41
C SER A 272 -3.45 -12.83 -10.48
N PRO A 273 -2.81 -13.61 -9.59
CA PRO A 273 -1.36 -13.82 -9.62
C PRO A 273 -0.81 -14.33 -10.96
N ASP A 274 -1.56 -15.17 -11.67
CA ASP A 274 -1.21 -15.66 -13.00
C ASP A 274 -1.48 -14.67 -14.14
N SER A 275 -1.98 -13.47 -13.82
CA SER A 275 -2.30 -12.38 -14.75
C SER A 275 -3.45 -12.64 -15.72
N GLN A 276 -4.19 -13.74 -15.56
CA GLN A 276 -5.25 -14.13 -16.50
C GLN A 276 -6.62 -13.52 -16.19
N HIS A 277 -6.87 -13.17 -14.93
CA HIS A 277 -8.16 -12.69 -14.47
C HIS A 277 -8.07 -11.27 -13.92
N LEU A 278 -9.06 -10.44 -14.21
CA LEU A 278 -9.23 -9.11 -13.61
C LEU A 278 -10.60 -9.05 -12.91
N ALA A 279 -10.56 -8.79 -11.61
CA ALA A 279 -11.75 -8.54 -10.81
C ALA A 279 -11.84 -7.07 -10.39
N TYR A 280 -13.06 -6.54 -10.32
CA TYR A 280 -13.33 -5.20 -9.79
C TYR A 280 -14.78 -5.05 -9.33
N ALA A 281 -15.05 -3.98 -8.58
CA ALA A 281 -16.39 -3.57 -8.19
C ALA A 281 -16.79 -2.24 -8.85
N ALA A 282 -18.05 -2.15 -9.22
CA ALA A 282 -18.64 -0.97 -9.83
C ALA A 282 -20.02 -0.69 -9.25
N GLN A 283 -20.55 0.51 -9.44
CA GLN A 283 -21.87 0.92 -9.00
C GLN A 283 -22.81 1.06 -10.21
N GLU A 284 -24.00 0.47 -10.12
CA GLU A 284 -25.08 0.66 -11.07
C GLU A 284 -26.39 0.95 -10.31
N GLY A 285 -26.90 2.17 -10.44
CA GLY A 285 -27.99 2.67 -9.61
C GLY A 285 -27.61 2.65 -8.12
N PHE A 286 -28.39 1.94 -7.33
CA PHE A 286 -28.16 1.76 -5.88
C PHE A 286 -27.42 0.46 -5.55
N GLU A 287 -27.02 -0.31 -6.57
CA GLU A 287 -26.36 -1.60 -6.38
C GLU A 287 -24.87 -1.49 -6.68
N ILE A 288 -24.09 -2.28 -5.94
CA ILE A 288 -22.71 -2.59 -6.26
C ILE A 288 -22.69 -3.89 -7.07
N VAL A 289 -22.08 -3.83 -8.24
CA VAL A 289 -21.87 -4.94 -9.16
C VAL A 289 -20.44 -5.43 -9.01
N THR A 290 -20.27 -6.73 -8.80
CA THR A 290 -18.93 -7.36 -8.84
C THR A 290 -18.70 -7.94 -10.22
N VAL A 291 -17.54 -7.65 -10.81
CA VAL A 291 -17.20 -8.02 -12.18
C VAL A 291 -15.90 -8.82 -12.19
N VAL A 292 -15.89 -9.91 -12.96
CA VAL A 292 -14.69 -10.71 -13.24
C VAL A 292 -14.62 -10.92 -14.74
N ASP A 293 -13.50 -10.54 -15.36
CA ASP A 293 -13.25 -10.68 -16.81
C ASP A 293 -14.36 -10.08 -17.69
N GLY A 294 -14.93 -8.96 -17.22
CA GLY A 294 -16.02 -8.26 -17.89
C GLY A 294 -17.41 -8.85 -17.65
N ALA A 295 -17.53 -10.00 -16.99
CA ALA A 295 -18.79 -10.61 -16.61
C ALA A 295 -19.25 -10.17 -15.22
N GLU A 296 -20.50 -9.74 -15.10
CA GLU A 296 -21.11 -9.42 -13.80
C GLU A 296 -21.46 -10.72 -13.07
N ILE A 297 -20.83 -10.95 -11.92
CA ILE A 297 -20.98 -12.20 -11.14
C ILE A 297 -21.89 -12.04 -9.91
N GLY A 298 -22.27 -10.81 -9.55
CA GLY A 298 -23.17 -10.56 -8.42
C GLY A 298 -23.56 -9.09 -8.25
N ARG A 299 -24.68 -8.86 -7.55
CA ARG A 299 -25.25 -7.54 -7.23
C ARG A 299 -25.58 -7.44 -5.75
N TYR A 300 -25.12 -6.37 -5.10
CA TYR A 300 -25.13 -6.23 -3.64
C TYR A 300 -25.41 -4.79 -3.21
N GLN A 301 -25.72 -4.57 -1.93
CA GLN A 301 -25.94 -3.23 -1.35
C GLN A 301 -24.63 -2.50 -1.05
N GLY A 302 -23.51 -3.21 -1.04
CA GLY A 302 -22.19 -2.68 -0.71
C GLY A 302 -21.09 -3.72 -0.92
N ILE A 303 -19.83 -3.27 -0.98
CA ILE A 303 -18.63 -4.10 -1.00
C ILE A 303 -17.63 -3.58 0.04
N GLY A 304 -16.89 -4.48 0.67
CA GLY A 304 -15.87 -4.12 1.65
C GLY A 304 -14.63 -3.59 0.94
N GLY A 305 -14.12 -2.43 1.37
CA GLY A 305 -12.85 -1.91 0.85
C GLY A 305 -11.69 -2.86 1.16
N GLU A 306 -10.79 -3.07 0.19
CA GLU A 306 -9.64 -3.98 0.28
C GLU A 306 -10.00 -5.46 0.60
N THR A 307 -11.17 -5.93 0.14
CA THR A 307 -11.59 -7.32 0.40
C THR A 307 -11.54 -8.22 -0.83
N MET A 308 -11.33 -7.69 -2.03
CA MET A 308 -11.26 -8.49 -3.26
C MET A 308 -9.87 -9.11 -3.44
N VAL A 309 -9.77 -10.41 -3.20
CA VAL A 309 -8.50 -11.14 -3.14
C VAL A 309 -8.56 -12.44 -3.94
N PHE A 310 -7.53 -12.68 -4.74
CA PHE A 310 -7.30 -13.98 -5.39
C PHE A 310 -6.39 -14.87 -4.52
N SER A 311 -6.59 -16.18 -4.59
CA SER A 311 -5.64 -17.15 -4.05
C SER A 311 -4.31 -17.13 -4.83
N ALA A 312 -3.24 -17.62 -4.21
CA ALA A 312 -1.90 -17.64 -4.81
C ALA A 312 -1.85 -18.48 -6.11
N ASP A 313 -2.66 -19.54 -6.19
CA ASP A 313 -2.80 -20.37 -7.40
C ASP A 313 -3.77 -19.78 -8.45
N SER A 314 -4.33 -18.59 -8.20
CA SER A 314 -5.26 -17.86 -9.08
C SER A 314 -6.63 -18.52 -9.31
N ARG A 315 -6.94 -19.62 -8.62
CA ARG A 315 -8.18 -20.38 -8.86
C ARG A 315 -9.36 -19.93 -8.00
N HIS A 316 -9.08 -19.25 -6.90
CA HIS A 316 -10.10 -18.85 -5.94
C HIS A 316 -10.17 -17.33 -5.85
N LEU A 317 -11.39 -16.80 -5.76
CA LEU A 317 -11.67 -15.38 -5.56
C LEU A 317 -12.57 -15.21 -4.34
N ALA A 318 -12.16 -14.36 -3.42
CA ALA A 318 -12.95 -13.97 -2.27
C ALA A 318 -13.17 -12.46 -2.18
N PHE A 319 -14.34 -12.04 -1.71
CA PHE A 319 -14.68 -10.64 -1.47
C PHE A 319 -15.82 -10.49 -0.46
N ALA A 320 -15.83 -9.39 0.30
CA ALA A 320 -16.89 -9.12 1.28
C ALA A 320 -17.96 -8.20 0.70
N VAL A 321 -19.23 -8.55 0.89
CA VAL A 321 -20.39 -7.82 0.35
C VAL A 321 -21.42 -7.55 1.42
N LYS A 322 -22.21 -6.49 1.23
CA LYS A 322 -23.38 -6.19 2.07
C LYS A 322 -24.66 -6.64 1.37
N LYS A 323 -25.45 -7.49 2.04
CA LYS A 323 -26.73 -8.02 1.57
C LYS A 323 -27.71 -8.06 2.74
N GLN A 324 -28.92 -7.52 2.55
CA GLN A 324 -29.97 -7.47 3.59
C GLN A 324 -29.46 -6.92 4.92
N ASP A 325 -28.71 -5.81 4.87
CA ASP A 325 -28.11 -5.14 6.03
C ASP A 325 -27.06 -5.96 6.83
N LYS A 326 -26.65 -7.12 6.31
CA LYS A 326 -25.55 -7.93 6.86
C LYS A 326 -24.40 -8.01 5.88
N TRP A 327 -23.22 -8.29 6.42
CA TRP A 327 -22.02 -8.55 5.63
C TRP A 327 -21.79 -10.05 5.48
N LEU A 328 -21.42 -10.46 4.28
CA LEU A 328 -21.12 -11.84 3.89
C LEU A 328 -19.77 -11.85 3.18
N VAL A 329 -19.03 -12.95 3.30
CA VAL A 329 -17.90 -13.23 2.41
C VAL A 329 -18.41 -14.14 1.29
N ILE A 330 -18.10 -13.78 0.06
CA ILE A 330 -18.28 -14.62 -1.11
C ILE A 330 -16.96 -15.33 -1.37
N LEU A 331 -16.97 -16.66 -1.46
CA LEU A 331 -15.84 -17.47 -1.90
C LEU A 331 -16.29 -18.30 -3.10
N ASP A 332 -15.72 -18.02 -4.27
CA ASP A 332 -16.05 -18.68 -5.55
C ASP A 332 -17.55 -18.71 -5.85
N GLY A 333 -18.21 -17.57 -5.61
CA GLY A 333 -19.66 -17.41 -5.81
C GLY A 333 -20.54 -18.02 -4.72
N LYS A 334 -19.97 -18.66 -3.70
CA LYS A 334 -20.72 -19.20 -2.55
C LYS A 334 -20.76 -18.18 -1.42
N GLU A 335 -21.97 -17.89 -0.93
CA GLU A 335 -22.19 -17.02 0.22
C GLU A 335 -21.82 -17.74 1.53
N GLY A 336 -20.97 -17.10 2.34
CA GLY A 336 -20.68 -17.51 3.71
C GLY A 336 -21.73 -17.04 4.72
N PRO A 337 -21.44 -17.14 6.04
CA PRO A 337 -22.36 -16.73 7.09
C PRO A 337 -22.51 -15.20 7.16
N ALA A 338 -23.64 -14.75 7.71
CA ALA A 338 -24.01 -13.33 7.83
C ALA A 338 -23.50 -12.70 9.13
N TYR A 339 -22.85 -11.54 9.01
CA TYR A 339 -22.20 -10.81 10.10
C TYR A 339 -22.62 -9.34 10.15
N ASP A 340 -22.38 -8.66 11.27
CA ASP A 340 -22.60 -7.21 11.42
C ASP A 340 -21.55 -6.38 10.66
N GLY A 341 -20.39 -6.98 10.40
CA GLY A 341 -19.28 -6.35 9.67
C GLY A 341 -18.20 -7.37 9.35
N ILE A 342 -17.38 -7.07 8.33
CA ILE A 342 -16.14 -7.78 8.04
C ILE A 342 -14.98 -6.80 8.28
N LEU A 343 -13.97 -7.21 9.03
CA LEU A 343 -12.85 -6.34 9.35
C LEU A 343 -12.02 -6.08 8.08
N ARG A 344 -11.78 -4.80 7.80
CA ARG A 344 -10.94 -4.33 6.69
C ARG A 344 -9.56 -5.01 6.71
N GLY A 345 -9.10 -5.49 5.55
CA GLY A 345 -7.80 -6.13 5.38
C GLY A 345 -7.64 -7.53 6.00
N SER A 346 -8.71 -8.11 6.57
CA SER A 346 -8.63 -9.42 7.25
C SER A 346 -8.71 -10.64 6.34
N LEU A 347 -9.29 -10.51 5.13
CA LEU A 347 -9.39 -11.63 4.19
C LEU A 347 -8.00 -12.05 3.69
N ILE A 348 -7.65 -13.31 3.90
CA ILE A 348 -6.42 -13.93 3.41
C ILE A 348 -6.63 -15.38 2.97
N PHE A 349 -5.98 -15.75 1.87
CA PHE A 349 -5.78 -17.15 1.55
C PHE A 349 -4.53 -17.71 2.24
N SER A 350 -4.57 -19.00 2.58
CA SER A 350 -3.38 -19.76 2.94
C SER A 350 -2.40 -19.81 1.76
N PRO A 351 -1.08 -19.93 2.01
CA PRO A 351 -0.08 -20.03 0.95
C PRO A 351 -0.33 -21.18 -0.04
N ASP A 352 -0.90 -22.29 0.42
CA ASP A 352 -1.28 -23.42 -0.43
C ASP A 352 -2.62 -23.24 -1.17
N SER A 353 -3.25 -22.07 -1.03
CA SER A 353 -4.51 -21.66 -1.67
C SER A 353 -5.76 -22.44 -1.25
N LYS A 354 -5.67 -23.31 -0.23
CA LYS A 354 -6.79 -24.18 0.16
C LYS A 354 -7.75 -23.58 1.18
N HIS A 355 -7.29 -22.63 1.98
CA HIS A 355 -8.04 -22.08 3.11
C HIS A 355 -8.19 -20.58 2.98
N LEU A 356 -9.38 -20.05 3.25
CA LEU A 356 -9.65 -18.62 3.37
C LEU A 356 -9.91 -18.29 4.85
N ALA A 357 -9.16 -17.34 5.41
CA ALA A 357 -9.41 -16.81 6.75
C ALA A 357 -9.85 -15.34 6.71
N TYR A 358 -10.72 -14.96 7.65
CA TYR A 358 -11.12 -13.56 7.86
C TYR A 358 -11.62 -13.33 9.28
N ALA A 359 -11.73 -12.05 9.67
CA ALA A 359 -12.30 -11.63 10.95
C ALA A 359 -13.62 -10.90 10.72
N ALA A 360 -14.65 -11.27 11.48
CA ALA A 360 -16.01 -10.75 11.32
C ALA A 360 -16.60 -10.29 12.64
N GLN A 361 -17.40 -9.21 12.61
CA GLN A 361 -18.13 -8.73 13.77
C GLN A 361 -19.45 -9.49 13.92
N LYS A 362 -19.68 -10.04 15.12
CA LYS A 362 -20.91 -10.74 15.50
C LYS A 362 -21.36 -10.25 16.88
N GLY A 363 -22.31 -9.33 16.88
CA GLY A 363 -22.71 -8.58 18.07
C GLY A 363 -21.53 -7.75 18.61
N GLU A 364 -21.23 -7.94 19.90
CA GLU A 364 -20.14 -7.25 20.60
C GLU A 364 -18.78 -7.94 20.43
N LYS A 365 -18.72 -9.10 19.78
CA LYS A 365 -17.51 -9.90 19.60
C LYS A 365 -17.02 -9.84 18.16
N ILE A 366 -15.72 -10.06 17.99
CA ILE A 366 -15.10 -10.38 16.71
C ILE A 366 -14.80 -11.86 16.67
N VAL A 367 -15.30 -12.56 15.64
CA VAL A 367 -15.03 -13.97 15.39
C VAL A 367 -14.00 -14.14 14.28
N ILE A 368 -13.14 -15.16 14.42
CA ILE A 368 -12.25 -15.62 13.36
C ILE A 368 -12.95 -16.74 12.61
N VAL A 369 -12.98 -16.63 11.29
CA VAL A 369 -13.63 -17.57 10.39
C VAL A 369 -12.61 -18.14 9.44
N VAL A 370 -12.62 -19.47 9.28
CA VAL A 370 -11.81 -20.18 8.29
C VAL A 370 -12.75 -21.04 7.46
N ASP A 371 -12.74 -20.87 6.14
CA ASP A 371 -13.60 -21.61 5.20
C ASP A 371 -15.10 -21.59 5.57
N HIS A 372 -15.57 -20.42 6.03
CA HIS A 372 -16.92 -20.18 6.53
C HIS A 372 -17.27 -20.82 7.89
N ASP A 373 -16.33 -21.49 8.55
CA ASP A 373 -16.49 -22.02 9.90
C ASP A 373 -15.90 -21.06 10.96
N GLU A 374 -16.69 -20.72 11.98
CA GLU A 374 -16.24 -19.91 13.12
C GLU A 374 -15.33 -20.74 14.03
N ILE A 375 -14.06 -20.36 14.16
CA ILE A 375 -13.06 -21.13 14.94
C ILE A 375 -12.74 -20.52 16.31
N ALA A 376 -12.93 -19.21 16.49
CA ALA A 376 -12.62 -18.51 17.74
C ALA A 376 -13.36 -17.15 17.84
N GLY A 377 -13.48 -16.58 19.04
CA GLY A 377 -14.13 -15.29 19.29
C GLY A 377 -13.45 -14.45 20.38
N TYR A 378 -13.43 -13.13 20.18
CA TYR A 378 -12.66 -12.16 20.97
C TYR A 378 -13.43 -10.84 21.16
N ASP A 379 -13.03 -10.00 22.12
CA ASP A 379 -13.58 -8.63 22.26
C ASP A 379 -13.12 -7.71 21.13
N ALA A 380 -11.87 -7.89 20.67
CA ALA A 380 -11.36 -7.21 19.49
C ALA A 380 -10.28 -8.05 18.79
N VAL A 381 -10.14 -7.85 17.48
CA VAL A 381 -9.05 -8.40 16.67
C VAL A 381 -8.53 -7.28 15.79
N THR A 382 -7.22 -7.24 15.59
CA THR A 382 -6.65 -6.34 14.58
C THR A 382 -6.80 -6.98 13.21
N GLY A 383 -7.69 -6.46 12.35
CA GLY A 383 -8.06 -7.10 11.08
C GLY A 383 -6.87 -7.43 10.17
N GLU A 384 -5.92 -6.52 10.01
CA GLU A 384 -4.73 -6.74 9.19
C GLU A 384 -3.74 -7.75 9.80
N SER A 385 -3.93 -8.19 11.06
CA SER A 385 -2.94 -9.04 11.76
C SER A 385 -3.01 -10.52 11.42
N LEU A 386 -4.07 -10.98 10.74
CA LEU A 386 -4.20 -12.39 10.36
C LEU A 386 -3.07 -12.76 9.38
N VAL A 387 -2.33 -13.83 9.68
CA VAL A 387 -1.24 -14.37 8.85
C VAL A 387 -1.19 -15.89 8.96
N PHE A 388 -1.18 -16.59 7.82
CA PHE A 388 -0.91 -18.03 7.77
C PHE A 388 0.60 -18.33 7.82
N SER A 389 0.97 -19.46 8.42
CA SER A 389 2.32 -20.00 8.32
C SER A 389 2.66 -20.37 6.87
N PRO A 390 3.96 -20.35 6.48
CA PRO A 390 4.37 -20.66 5.11
C PRO A 390 3.93 -22.02 4.56
N ASP A 391 3.75 -23.02 5.43
CA ASP A 391 3.25 -24.35 5.10
C ASP A 391 1.72 -24.48 5.23
N SER A 392 1.02 -23.39 5.52
CA SER A 392 -0.44 -23.31 5.67
C SER A 392 -1.02 -24.07 6.86
N SER A 393 -0.20 -24.54 7.81
CA SER A 393 -0.65 -25.35 8.94
C SER A 393 -1.13 -24.55 10.15
N HIS A 394 -0.72 -23.29 10.29
CA HIS A 394 -1.05 -22.43 11.42
C HIS A 394 -1.58 -21.07 10.96
N LEU A 395 -2.50 -20.49 11.73
CA LEU A 395 -2.99 -19.13 11.57
C LEU A 395 -2.72 -18.34 12.86
N VAL A 396 -2.15 -17.14 12.72
CA VAL A 396 -1.86 -16.24 13.84
C VAL A 396 -2.51 -14.88 13.66
N TRP A 397 -2.89 -14.26 14.77
CA TRP A 397 -3.50 -12.92 14.78
C TRP A 397 -3.35 -12.23 16.14
N ALA A 398 -3.40 -10.91 16.15
CA ALA A 398 -3.45 -10.11 17.36
C ALA A 398 -4.90 -9.93 17.84
N ALA A 399 -5.16 -10.31 19.09
CA ALA A 399 -6.48 -10.29 19.70
C ALA A 399 -6.48 -9.59 21.07
N GLN A 400 -7.67 -9.15 21.47
CA GLN A 400 -8.00 -8.71 22.81
C GLN A 400 -9.15 -9.55 23.36
N ASP A 401 -8.99 -10.04 24.58
CA ASP A 401 -10.02 -10.73 25.35
C ASP A 401 -10.00 -10.21 26.80
N GLY A 402 -11.06 -9.51 27.18
CA GLY A 402 -11.12 -8.69 28.38
C GLY A 402 -10.02 -7.62 28.39
N HIS A 403 -9.22 -7.63 29.46
CA HIS A 403 -8.07 -6.74 29.61
C HIS A 403 -6.79 -7.26 28.95
N ARG A 404 -6.80 -8.51 28.46
CA ARG A 404 -5.62 -9.19 27.94
C ARG A 404 -5.49 -8.94 26.45
N GLN A 405 -4.31 -8.54 26.01
CA GLN A 405 -3.96 -8.40 24.61
C GLN A 405 -2.77 -9.34 24.31
N TYR A 406 -2.87 -10.11 23.22
CA TYR A 406 -1.88 -11.14 22.88
C TYR A 406 -1.95 -11.51 21.40
N VAL A 407 -0.94 -12.23 20.92
CA VAL A 407 -1.00 -12.94 19.64
C VAL A 407 -1.56 -14.34 19.89
N ALA A 408 -2.65 -14.69 19.22
CA ALA A 408 -3.23 -16.03 19.23
C ALA A 408 -2.62 -16.85 18.09
N VAL A 409 -2.50 -18.16 18.32
CA VAL A 409 -2.14 -19.16 17.30
C VAL A 409 -3.22 -20.22 17.35
N ASP A 410 -3.93 -20.42 16.23
CA ASP A 410 -5.02 -21.39 16.10
C ASP A 410 -6.05 -21.31 17.24
N GLY A 411 -6.37 -20.09 17.67
CA GLY A 411 -7.34 -19.80 18.73
C GLY A 411 -6.76 -19.80 20.14
N ALA A 412 -5.60 -20.41 20.34
CA ALA A 412 -4.97 -20.49 21.66
C ALA A 412 -4.11 -19.25 21.98
N PRO A 413 -4.28 -18.64 23.18
CA PRO A 413 -3.64 -17.38 23.54
C PRO A 413 -2.12 -17.53 23.74
N GLY A 414 -1.36 -16.55 23.27
CA GLY A 414 0.07 -16.39 23.56
C GLY A 414 0.34 -15.56 24.83
N PRO A 415 1.58 -15.06 25.01
CA PRO A 415 1.93 -14.19 26.13
C PRO A 415 1.25 -12.82 26.03
N GLU A 416 1.02 -12.20 27.18
CA GLU A 416 0.27 -10.93 27.28
C GLU A 416 1.16 -9.70 27.15
N TYR A 417 0.77 -8.78 26.27
CA TYR A 417 1.48 -7.53 25.98
C TYR A 417 0.49 -6.40 25.69
N ALA A 418 0.89 -5.13 25.85
CA ALA A 418 0.11 -4.03 25.27
C ALA A 418 0.36 -4.04 23.76
N VAL A 419 -0.55 -4.59 22.98
CA VAL A 419 -0.35 -4.72 21.54
C VAL A 419 -0.64 -3.37 20.90
N GLY A 420 0.42 -2.72 20.42
CA GLY A 420 0.36 -1.48 19.67
C GLY A 420 1.28 -1.55 18.46
N PHE A 421 0.73 -1.07 17.33
CA PHE A 421 1.35 -0.77 16.03
C PHE A 421 1.22 -1.86 14.94
N THR A 422 0.08 -1.86 14.27
CA THR A 422 0.03 -2.06 12.81
C THR A 422 0.24 -0.71 12.13
N THR A 423 1.32 -0.54 11.36
CA THR A 423 1.45 0.66 10.51
C THR A 423 1.82 0.34 9.05
N LYS A 424 1.97 -0.95 8.69
CA LYS A 424 1.99 -1.55 7.34
C LYS A 424 2.28 -3.07 7.45
N GLY A 425 1.90 -3.89 6.47
CA GLY A 425 2.40 -5.27 6.30
C GLY A 425 2.08 -6.27 7.44
N ARG A 426 0.80 -6.38 7.81
CA ARG A 426 0.19 -7.36 8.74
C ARG A 426 0.76 -7.51 10.16
N GLY A 427 1.92 -6.93 10.48
CA GLY A 427 2.44 -6.83 11.86
C GLY A 427 3.07 -8.10 12.45
N ILE A 428 2.77 -9.29 11.91
CA ILE A 428 3.35 -10.58 12.30
C ILE A 428 4.10 -11.19 11.11
N VAL A 429 5.28 -11.76 11.34
CA VAL A 429 6.14 -12.33 10.29
C VAL A 429 6.57 -13.73 10.67
N PHE A 430 6.30 -14.71 9.82
CA PHE A 430 6.87 -16.06 9.94
C PHE A 430 8.28 -16.10 9.34
N ASP A 431 9.23 -16.66 10.11
CA ASP A 431 10.58 -16.99 9.63
C ASP A 431 10.69 -18.46 9.18
N SER A 432 9.80 -19.33 9.64
CA SER A 432 9.64 -20.72 9.23
C SER A 432 8.18 -21.17 9.49
N PRO A 433 7.75 -22.37 9.07
CA PRO A 433 6.44 -22.93 9.44
C PRO A 433 6.07 -22.84 10.92
N THR A 434 7.06 -22.97 11.79
CA THR A 434 6.86 -23.05 13.25
C THR A 434 7.47 -21.89 14.02
N ARG A 435 8.10 -20.92 13.35
CA ARG A 435 8.70 -19.76 14.03
C ARG A 435 8.19 -18.46 13.43
N PHE A 436 7.67 -17.60 14.29
CA PHE A 436 7.21 -16.26 13.90
C PHE A 436 7.63 -15.21 14.91
N ARG A 437 7.50 -13.95 14.50
CA ARG A 437 7.87 -12.81 15.31
C ARG A 437 7.00 -11.60 15.04
N TYR A 438 6.95 -10.73 16.04
CA TYR A 438 6.15 -9.51 16.01
C TYR A 438 6.73 -8.50 16.99
N LEU A 439 6.32 -7.23 16.83
CA LEU A 439 6.66 -6.19 17.79
C LEU A 439 5.55 -6.04 18.83
N ALA A 440 5.94 -5.84 20.07
CA ALA A 440 5.03 -5.63 21.19
C ALA A 440 5.47 -4.44 22.03
N ILE A 441 4.51 -3.75 22.67
CA ILE A 441 4.81 -2.74 23.69
C ILE A 441 4.60 -3.36 25.06
N LYS A 442 5.62 -3.25 25.90
CA LYS A 442 5.59 -3.65 27.31
C LYS A 442 5.63 -2.41 28.19
N ASP A 443 4.81 -2.41 29.23
CA ASP A 443 4.72 -1.34 30.24
C ASP A 443 4.58 0.06 29.63
N LYS A 444 3.89 0.16 28.48
CA LYS A 444 3.63 1.38 27.68
C LYS A 444 4.87 2.14 27.18
N THR A 445 6.08 1.63 27.41
CA THR A 445 7.32 2.37 27.23
C THR A 445 8.43 1.55 26.57
N HIS A 446 8.34 0.22 26.58
CA HIS A 446 9.37 -0.66 26.03
C HIS A 446 8.85 -1.31 24.75
N VAL A 447 9.56 -1.09 23.64
CA VAL A 447 9.26 -1.81 22.39
C VAL A 447 10.15 -3.04 22.35
N CYS A 448 9.52 -4.21 22.26
CA CYS A 448 10.19 -5.51 22.23
C CYS A 448 9.92 -6.22 20.90
N LEU A 449 10.93 -6.93 20.40
CA LEU A 449 10.77 -7.98 19.40
C LEU A 449 10.47 -9.28 20.14
N ILE A 450 9.33 -9.88 19.86
CA ILE A 450 8.93 -11.18 20.38
C ILE A 450 9.14 -12.21 19.28
N GLU A 451 9.80 -13.32 19.59
CA GLU A 451 9.97 -14.46 18.70
C GLU A 451 9.36 -15.70 19.37
N GLU A 452 8.39 -16.33 18.74
CA GLU A 452 7.71 -17.52 19.24
C GLU A 452 8.03 -18.74 18.38
N SER A 453 8.16 -19.90 19.02
CA SER A 453 8.32 -21.20 18.38
C SER A 453 7.16 -22.13 18.76
N LEU A 454 6.48 -22.62 17.73
CA LEU A 454 5.44 -23.63 17.78
C LEU A 454 6.07 -25.02 17.95
N PRO A 455 5.38 -25.94 18.65
CA PRO A 455 5.87 -27.29 18.94
C PRO A 455 6.09 -28.16 17.70
#